data_AF-A0A838U5K4-F1
#
_entry.id   AF-A0A838U5K4-F1
#
_cell.length_a   1.000
_cell.length_b   1.000
_cell.length_c   1.000
_cell.angle_alpha   90.00
_cell.angle_beta   90.00
_cell.angle_gamma   90.00
#
_symmetry.space_group_name_H-M   'P 1'
#
loop_
_entity.id
_entity.type
_entity.pdbx_description
1 polymer ?
#
loop_
_entity_poly.entity_id
_entity_poly.type
_entity_poly.pdbx_seq_one_letter_code
_entity_poly.pdbx_strand_id
1 'polypeptide(L)'
;MALYCSNTLTGLRPEEAQKSLYLIKTKGSEYIDKDGGILKHYQFPDIFFRSTKKADVSIINDKIIEIAKNTPDKGRYYNALRKRLGKQNFTLNMYYCRKVFATYLRNN
;
A
#
# COMPACT_ATOMS: atom_id res chain seq x y z
N MET A 1 11.56 -3.32 1.12
CA MET A 1 10.86 -4.41 1.82
C MET A 1 9.42 -4.02 2.18
N ALA A 2 9.19 -2.97 2.98
CA ALA A 2 7.84 -2.61 3.43
C ALA A 2 6.81 -2.33 2.33
N LEU A 3 7.22 -1.72 1.20
CA LEU A 3 6.32 -1.51 0.05
C LEU A 3 5.84 -2.85 -0.56
N TYR A 4 6.69 -3.87 -0.58
CA TYR A 4 6.33 -5.22 -1.04
C TYR A 4 5.29 -5.84 -0.10
N CYS A 5 5.55 -5.81 1.20
CA CYS A 5 4.64 -6.35 2.21
C CYS A 5 3.28 -5.64 2.17
N SER A 6 3.27 -4.31 2.12
CA SER A 6 2.03 -3.53 2.04
C SER A 6 1.23 -3.88 0.78
N ASN A 7 1.88 -4.04 -0.37
CA ASN A 7 1.19 -4.36 -1.62
C ASN A 7 0.64 -5.80 -1.62
N THR A 8 1.40 -6.77 -1.15
CA THR A 8 0.94 -8.18 -1.03
C THR A 8 -0.18 -8.34 -0.02
N LEU A 9 -0.31 -7.45 0.97
CA LEU A 9 -1.32 -7.56 2.03
C LEU A 9 -2.57 -6.69 1.80
N THR A 10 -2.50 -5.67 0.95
CA THR A 10 -3.63 -4.76 0.67
C THR A 10 -4.09 -4.82 -0.79
N GLY A 11 -3.28 -5.37 -1.69
CA GLY A 11 -3.56 -5.40 -3.13
C GLY A 11 -3.53 -4.04 -3.82
N LEU A 12 -3.15 -2.95 -3.14
CA LEU A 12 -3.10 -1.60 -3.70
C LEU A 12 -2.10 -1.48 -4.86
N ARG A 13 -2.28 -0.52 -5.78
CA ARG A 13 -1.23 -0.27 -6.78
C ARG A 13 0.04 0.24 -6.08
N PRO A 14 1.24 0.08 -6.66
CA PRO A 14 2.49 0.46 -6.00
C PRO A 14 2.53 1.93 -5.58
N GLU A 15 1.98 2.82 -6.40
CA GLU A 15 1.90 4.26 -6.12
C GLU A 15 0.88 4.58 -5.00
N GLU A 16 -0.30 3.94 -5.05
CA GLU A 16 -1.34 4.06 -4.03
C GLU A 16 -0.86 3.50 -2.68
N ALA A 17 -0.22 2.34 -2.68
CA ALA A 17 0.35 1.71 -1.48
C ALA A 17 1.36 2.63 -0.80
N GLN A 18 2.22 3.29 -1.59
CA GLN A 18 3.20 4.22 -1.05
C GLN A 18 2.55 5.46 -0.41
N LYS A 19 1.50 6.01 -1.04
CA LYS A 19 0.73 7.12 -0.49
C LYS A 19 -0.04 6.69 0.76
N SER A 20 -0.59 5.47 0.78
CA SER A 20 -1.23 4.87 1.95
C SER A 20 -0.25 4.77 3.13
N LEU A 21 0.98 4.31 2.90
CA LEU A 21 2.01 4.26 3.94
C LEU A 21 2.33 5.65 4.52
N TYR A 22 2.33 6.68 3.67
CA TYR A 22 2.52 8.06 4.11
C TYR A 22 1.33 8.58 4.92
N LEU A 23 0.09 8.29 4.50
CA LEU A 23 -1.13 8.66 5.23
C LEU A 23 -1.24 7.97 6.59
N ILE A 24 -0.85 6.69 6.70
CA ILE A 24 -0.80 5.96 7.98
C ILE A 24 0.04 6.70 9.03
N LYS A 25 1.12 7.36 8.61
CA LYS A 25 2.04 8.05 9.52
C LYS A 25 1.64 9.47 9.81
N THR A 26 1.24 10.21 8.77
CA THR A 26 0.94 11.64 8.89
C THR A 26 -0.47 11.88 9.41
N LYS A 27 -1.43 11.06 8.97
CA LYS A 27 -2.87 11.18 9.25
C LYS A 27 -3.47 9.89 9.80
N GLY A 28 -2.71 9.14 10.59
CA GLY A 28 -3.12 7.83 11.07
C GLY A 28 -4.43 7.82 11.85
N SER A 29 -4.76 8.90 12.57
CA SER A 29 -6.01 9.05 13.33
C SER A 29 -7.26 9.18 12.45
N GLU A 30 -7.13 9.81 11.28
CA GLU A 30 -8.24 10.01 10.33
C GLU A 30 -8.36 8.81 9.39
N TYR A 31 -7.21 8.29 8.93
CA TYR A 31 -7.12 7.31 7.86
C TYR A 31 -7.33 5.87 8.31
N ILE A 32 -7.00 5.55 9.57
CA ILE A 32 -7.13 4.20 10.14
C ILE A 32 -8.42 4.14 10.98
N ASP A 33 -9.31 3.25 10.61
CA ASP A 33 -10.37 2.80 11.50
C ASP A 33 -9.82 1.67 12.38
N LYS A 34 -9.58 1.96 13.67
CA LYS A 34 -9.10 0.93 14.60
C LYS A 34 -10.21 -0.04 15.00
N ASP A 35 -11.45 0.44 15.08
CA ASP A 35 -12.59 -0.39 15.47
C ASP A 35 -13.04 -1.28 14.30
N GLY A 36 -12.97 -0.74 13.08
CA GLY A 36 -13.28 -1.48 11.86
C GLY A 36 -12.12 -2.31 11.28
N GLY A 37 -10.88 -2.08 11.71
CA GLY A 37 -9.70 -2.73 11.13
C GLY A 37 -9.49 -2.39 9.64
N ILE A 38 -9.80 -1.16 9.24
CA ILE A 38 -9.80 -0.74 7.83
C ILE A 38 -9.04 0.56 7.57
N LEU A 39 -8.53 0.69 6.34
CA LEU A 39 -8.02 1.94 5.78
C LEU A 39 -9.10 2.65 4.97
N LYS A 40 -9.39 3.90 5.33
CA LYS A 40 -10.47 4.72 4.75
C LYS A 40 -10.01 5.43 3.47
N HIS A 41 -9.71 4.69 2.40
CA HIS A 41 -9.24 5.27 1.13
C HIS A 41 -10.25 6.24 0.51
N TYR A 42 -11.55 5.99 0.72
CA TYR A 42 -12.64 6.86 0.27
C TYR A 42 -12.55 8.31 0.78
N GLN A 43 -11.87 8.56 1.91
CA GLN A 43 -11.65 9.91 2.42
C GLN A 43 -10.58 10.69 1.63
N PHE A 44 -9.81 10.00 0.80
CA PHE A 44 -8.75 10.57 -0.02
C PHE A 44 -8.97 10.23 -1.51
N PRO A 45 -10.10 10.66 -2.12
CA PRO A 45 -10.46 10.29 -3.49
C PRO A 45 -9.41 10.76 -4.51
N ASP A 46 -8.76 11.91 -4.29
CA ASP A 46 -7.69 12.42 -5.16
C ASP A 46 -6.47 11.49 -5.25
N ILE A 47 -6.32 10.60 -4.26
CA ILE A 47 -5.22 9.65 -4.16
C ILE A 47 -5.61 8.29 -4.70
N PHE A 48 -6.80 7.80 -4.36
CA PHE A 48 -7.20 6.40 -4.57
C PHE A 48 -8.25 6.20 -5.68
N PHE A 49 -8.94 7.26 -6.12
CA PHE A 49 -9.93 7.17 -7.17
C PHE A 49 -9.32 7.59 -8.51
N ARG A 50 -9.26 6.65 -9.44
CA ARG A 50 -9.00 6.93 -10.86
C ARG A 50 -10.29 6.77 -11.65
N SER A 51 -10.34 7.37 -12.83
CA SER A 51 -11.50 7.37 -13.73
C SER A 51 -12.19 6.00 -13.89
N THR A 52 -11.42 4.91 -13.96
CA THR A 52 -11.95 3.55 -14.21
C THR A 52 -11.89 2.61 -13.00
N LYS A 53 -11.18 2.98 -11.92
CA LYS A 53 -10.87 2.05 -10.81
C LYS A 53 -10.86 2.84 -9.51
N LYS A 54 -11.77 2.49 -8.60
CA LYS A 54 -11.88 3.03 -7.24
C LYS A 54 -11.39 2.00 -6.25
N ALA A 55 -10.49 2.39 -5.35
CA ALA A 55 -10.11 1.61 -4.19
C ALA A 55 -10.68 2.33 -2.97
N ASP A 56 -11.78 1.81 -2.41
CA ASP A 56 -12.54 2.50 -1.36
C ASP A 56 -12.05 2.14 0.04
N VAL A 57 -11.73 0.86 0.28
CA VAL A 57 -11.32 0.35 1.59
C VAL A 57 -10.27 -0.75 1.42
N SER A 58 -9.33 -0.84 2.37
CA SER A 58 -8.50 -2.05 2.54
C SER A 58 -8.56 -2.53 3.98
N ILE A 59 -8.70 -3.84 4.15
CA ILE A 59 -8.68 -4.49 5.46
C ILE A 59 -7.24 -4.59 5.94
N ILE A 60 -7.00 -4.29 7.22
CA ILE A 60 -5.68 -4.28 7.84
C ILE A 60 -5.72 -4.88 9.24
N ASN A 61 -4.56 -5.28 9.74
CA ASN A 61 -4.36 -5.71 11.12
C ASN A 61 -3.22 -4.90 11.77
N ASP A 62 -3.06 -5.04 13.08
CA ASP A 62 -2.04 -4.28 13.82
C ASP A 62 -0.61 -4.52 13.31
N LYS A 63 -0.32 -5.74 12.84
CA LYS A 63 0.99 -6.07 12.24
C LYS A 63 1.25 -5.26 10.97
N ILE A 64 0.24 -5.07 10.12
CA ILE A 64 0.35 -4.24 8.91
C ILE A 64 0.59 -2.78 9.29
N ILE A 65 -0.09 -2.28 10.32
CA ILE A 65 0.10 -0.91 10.84
C ILE A 65 1.53 -0.74 11.36
N GLU A 66 2.04 -1.70 12.12
CA GLU A 66 3.40 -1.68 12.65
C GLU A 66 4.45 -1.66 11.53
N ILE A 67 4.33 -2.54 10.54
CA ILE A 67 5.20 -2.56 9.35
C ILE A 67 5.16 -1.21 8.62
N ALA A 68 3.96 -0.62 8.50
CA ALA A 68 3.80 0.68 7.85
C ALA A 68 4.49 1.81 8.62
N LYS A 69 4.34 1.84 9.95
CA LYS A 69 5.00 2.83 10.83
C LYS A 69 6.52 2.73 10.78
N ASN A 70 7.06 1.51 10.72
CA ASN A 70 8.50 1.25 10.67
C ASN A 70 9.15 1.48 9.29
N THR A 71 8.37 1.92 8.30
CA THR A 71 8.89 2.26 6.96
C THR A 71 9.63 3.61 6.98
N PRO A 72 10.54 3.95 6.05
CA PRO A 72 11.09 5.31 5.95
C PRO A 72 10.08 6.35 5.42
N ASP A 73 10.18 7.62 5.84
CA ASP A 73 9.27 8.74 5.50
C ASP A 73 9.39 9.33 4.09
N LYS A 74 9.79 8.52 3.10
CA LYS A 74 10.03 9.05 1.75
C LYS A 74 8.77 8.95 0.89
N GLY A 75 8.10 10.09 0.69
CA GLY A 75 6.97 10.30 -0.23
C GLY A 75 7.23 10.00 -1.72
N ARG A 76 8.47 9.64 -2.13
CA ARG A 76 8.80 9.13 -3.49
C ARG A 76 9.61 7.83 -3.47
N TYR A 77 9.32 6.93 -2.54
CA TYR A 77 10.07 5.71 -2.33
C TYR A 77 10.02 4.72 -3.50
N TYR A 78 8.87 4.54 -4.17
CA TYR A 78 8.73 3.52 -5.21
C TYR A 78 9.61 3.79 -6.43
N ASN A 79 9.55 5.00 -7.00
CA ASN A 79 10.34 5.35 -8.18
C ASN A 79 11.84 5.36 -7.88
N ALA A 80 12.23 5.85 -6.70
CA ALA A 80 13.62 5.82 -6.26
C ALA A 80 14.12 4.38 -6.06
N LEU A 81 13.31 3.52 -5.42
CA LEU A 81 13.62 2.12 -5.19
C LEU A 81 13.71 1.35 -6.52
N ARG A 82 12.77 1.56 -7.44
CA ARG A 82 12.76 0.95 -8.78
C ARG A 82 14.01 1.35 -9.56
N LYS A 83 14.38 2.63 -9.57
CA LYS A 83 15.62 3.09 -10.24
C LYS A 83 16.87 2.48 -9.60
N ARG A 84 16.93 2.42 -8.27
CA ARG A 84 18.08 1.84 -7.55
C ARG A 84 18.26 0.35 -7.85
N LEU A 85 17.18 -0.42 -7.83
CA LEU A 85 17.22 -1.85 -8.12
C LEU A 85 17.45 -2.13 -9.61
N GLY A 86 16.91 -1.28 -10.50
CA GLY A 86 17.21 -1.34 -11.93
C GLY A 86 18.70 -1.15 -12.24
N LYS A 87 19.40 -0.26 -11.52
CA LYS A 87 20.87 -0.13 -11.62
C LYS A 87 21.62 -1.39 -11.17
N GLN A 88 21.00 -2.22 -10.34
CA GLN A 88 21.55 -3.48 -9.84
C GLN A 88 21.03 -4.70 -10.63
N ASN A 89 20.39 -4.49 -11.78
CA ASN A 89 19.75 -5.53 -12.61
C ASN A 89 18.62 -6.32 -11.92
N PHE A 90 18.02 -5.76 -10.86
CA PHE A 90 16.83 -6.34 -10.22
C PHE A 90 15.54 -5.68 -10.71
N THR A 91 14.57 -6.50 -11.11
CA THR A 91 13.24 -6.02 -11.51
C THR A 91 12.23 -6.09 -10.37
N LEU A 92 11.55 -4.98 -10.10
CA LEU A 92 10.50 -4.90 -9.09
C LEU A 92 9.16 -5.38 -9.64
N ASN A 93 8.82 -6.66 -9.46
CA ASN A 93 7.54 -7.21 -9.93
C ASN A 93 6.40 -6.97 -8.92
N MET A 94 5.92 -5.73 -8.83
CA MET A 94 4.80 -5.39 -7.94
C MET A 94 3.44 -5.88 -8.46
N TYR A 95 3.31 -6.13 -9.76
CA TYR A 95 2.08 -6.68 -10.34
C TYR A 95 1.84 -8.10 -9.82
N TYR A 96 2.92 -8.87 -9.65
CA TYR A 96 2.86 -10.18 -9.02
C TYR A 96 2.35 -10.12 -7.58
N CYS A 97 2.80 -9.15 -6.77
CA CYS A 97 2.28 -8.96 -5.39
C CYS A 97 0.77 -8.77 -5.35
N ARG A 98 0.22 -7.96 -6.26
CA ARG A 98 -1.23 -7.76 -6.38
C ARG A 98 -1.97 -9.04 -6.81
N LYS A 99 -1.36 -9.85 -7.67
CA LYS A 99 -1.91 -11.17 -8.03
C LYS A 99 -1.92 -12.12 -6.84
N VAL A 100 -0.83 -12.19 -6.07
CA VAL A 100 -0.75 -13.03 -4.86
C VAL A 100 -1.86 -12.67 -3.89
N PHE A 101 -2.07 -11.38 -3.61
CA PHE A 101 -3.18 -10.92 -2.76
C PHE A 101 -4.54 -11.38 -3.29
N ALA A 102 -4.82 -11.13 -4.59
CA ALA A 102 -6.10 -11.50 -5.20
C ALA A 102 -6.34 -13.02 -5.21
N THR A 103 -5.31 -13.82 -5.47
CA THR A 103 -5.41 -15.29 -5.43
C THR A 103 -5.68 -15.77 -4.02
N TYR A 104 -4.98 -15.23 -3.02
CA TYR A 104 -5.19 -15.61 -1.63
C TYR A 104 -6.60 -15.24 -1.14
N LEU A 105 -7.08 -14.03 -1.49
CA LEU A 105 -8.43 -13.57 -1.17
C LEU A 105 -9.53 -14.36 -1.90
N ARG A 106 -9.25 -14.95 -3.07
CA ARG A 106 -10.21 -15.78 -3.80
C ARG A 106 -10.34 -17.18 -3.22
N ASN A 107 -9.25 -17.71 -2.66
CA ASN A 107 -9.17 -19.08 -2.18
C ASN A 107 -9.58 -19.26 -0.71
N ASN A 108 -9.83 -18.16 0.01
CA ASN A 108 -10.31 -18.13 1.40
C ASN A 108 -11.57 -17.27 1.47
#